data_AF-A0AAE5B7Q1-F1
#
_entry.id   AF-A0AAE5B7Q1-F1
#
_cell.length_a   1.000
_cell.length_b   1.000
_cell.length_c   1.000
_cell.angle_alpha   90.00
_cell.angle_beta   90.00
_cell.angle_gamma   90.00
#
_symmetry.space_group_name_H-M   'P 1'
#
loop_
_entity.id
_entity.type
_entity.pdbx_description
1 polymer ?
#
loop_
_entity_poly.entity_id
_entity_poly.type
_entity_poly.pdbx_seq_one_letter_code
_entity_poly.pdbx_strand_id
1 'polypeptide(L)'
;MKIYEMRIYTLKSAEAATAYRKIWIKHIESLKAVGITTHGVFTVDGDPNKIVALVNYPEGADPKEVSDRYMTSDLFKEDMTGFDPAWFSSVEAIPLAPEACSPLQ
;
A
#
# COMPACT_ATOMS: atom_id res chain seq x y z
N MET A 1 -13.51 11.16 -10.92
CA MET A 1 -13.68 10.76 -9.49
C MET A 1 -12.40 10.10 -9.02
N LYS A 2 -11.85 10.54 -7.89
CA LYS A 2 -10.68 9.89 -7.29
C LYS A 2 -11.05 8.51 -6.78
N ILE A 3 -10.25 7.52 -7.12
CA ILE A 3 -10.40 6.15 -6.61
C ILE A 3 -9.40 5.98 -5.48
N TYR A 4 -9.91 5.58 -4.33
CA TYR A 4 -9.12 5.23 -3.16
C TYR A 4 -9.00 3.72 -3.06
N GLU A 5 -7.95 3.25 -2.41
CA GLU A 5 -7.80 1.84 -2.08
C GLU A 5 -7.20 1.70 -0.69
N MET A 6 -7.85 0.87 0.12
CA MET A 6 -7.30 0.41 1.37
C MET A 6 -6.54 -0.89 1.12
N ARG A 7 -5.24 -0.85 1.40
CA ARG A 7 -4.36 -2.01 1.27
C ARG A 7 -4.08 -2.57 2.66
N ILE A 8 -4.39 -3.84 2.86
CA ILE A 8 -4.19 -4.53 4.14
C ILE A 8 -3.14 -5.61 3.93
N TYR A 9 -2.08 -5.54 4.72
CA TYR A 9 -0.98 -6.49 4.69
C TYR A 9 -0.96 -7.24 6.01
N THR A 10 -1.22 -8.54 5.95
CA THR A 10 -1.12 -9.43 7.10
C THR A 10 0.16 -10.23 6.98
N LEU A 11 1.05 -10.09 7.96
CA LEU A 11 2.33 -10.78 8.01
C LEU A 11 2.25 -12.01 8.91
N LYS A 12 3.21 -12.91 8.77
CA LYS A 12 3.30 -14.13 9.59
C LYS A 12 3.72 -13.87 11.03
N SER A 13 4.36 -12.74 11.31
CA SER A 13 4.77 -12.35 12.66
C SER A 13 4.89 -10.82 12.83
N ALA A 14 5.01 -10.38 14.08
CA ALA A 14 5.16 -8.97 14.43
C ALA A 14 6.53 -8.42 13.98
N GLU A 15 7.56 -9.27 13.98
CA GLU A 15 8.89 -8.94 13.48
C GLU A 15 8.85 -8.73 11.96
N ALA A 16 8.15 -9.60 11.23
CA ALA A 16 7.93 -9.43 9.79
C ALA A 16 7.15 -8.15 9.47
N ALA A 17 6.10 -7.83 10.25
CA ALA A 17 5.39 -6.56 10.13
C ALA A 17 6.30 -5.36 10.41
N THR A 18 7.13 -5.43 11.45
CA THR A 18 8.10 -4.38 11.76
C THR A 18 9.12 -4.18 10.64
N ALA A 19 9.59 -5.26 10.01
CA ALA A 19 10.45 -5.18 8.84
C ALA A 19 9.73 -4.53 7.64
N TYR A 20 8.48 -4.93 7.36
CA TYR A 20 7.71 -4.38 6.25
C TYR A 20 7.37 -2.89 6.44
N ARG A 21 7.13 -2.43 7.67
CA ARG A 21 6.94 -1.00 7.99
C ARG A 21 8.13 -0.14 7.59
N LYS A 22 9.36 -0.67 7.63
CA LYS A 22 10.55 0.07 7.19
C LYS A 22 10.59 0.25 5.67
N ILE A 23 10.00 -0.68 4.92
CA ILE A 23 9.88 -0.61 3.45
C ILE A 23 8.87 0.44 3.04
N TRP A 24 7.82 0.66 3.84
CA TRP A 24 6.81 1.68 3.57
C TRP A 24 7.39 3.08 3.38
N ILE A 25 8.51 3.41 4.03
CA ILE A 25 9.22 4.68 3.80
C ILE A 25 9.63 4.82 2.33
N LYS A 26 10.15 3.74 1.73
CA LYS A 26 10.52 3.73 0.31
C LYS A 26 9.29 3.67 -0.58
N HIS A 27 8.30 2.81 -0.24
CA HIS A 27 7.06 2.69 -1.01
C HIS A 27 6.35 4.05 -1.17
N ILE A 28 6.34 4.92 -0.16
CA ILE A 28 5.69 6.25 -0.28
C ILE A 28 6.28 7.05 -1.45
N GLU A 29 7.61 7.11 -1.58
CA GLU A 29 8.27 7.85 -2.67
C GLU A 29 8.14 7.12 -4.01
N SER A 30 8.33 5.80 -4.01
CA SER A 30 8.23 4.98 -5.23
C SER A 30 6.81 4.94 -5.81
N LEU A 31 5.78 4.87 -4.96
CA LEU A 31 4.37 4.96 -5.35
C LEU A 31 4.05 6.34 -5.93
N LYS A 32 4.55 7.41 -5.30
CA LYS A 32 4.37 8.77 -5.79
C LYS A 32 4.99 8.94 -7.18
N ALA A 33 6.15 8.35 -7.45
CA ALA A 33 6.82 8.40 -8.75
C ALA A 33 5.99 7.78 -9.89
N VAL A 34 5.09 6.84 -9.58
CA VAL A 34 4.17 6.22 -10.55
C VAL A 34 2.75 6.79 -10.51
N GLY A 35 2.53 7.87 -9.74
CA GLY A 35 1.27 8.59 -9.66
C GLY A 35 0.31 8.12 -8.56
N ILE A 36 0.70 7.13 -7.75
CA ILE A 36 -0.10 6.69 -6.60
C ILE A 36 0.25 7.56 -5.39
N THR A 37 -0.73 8.23 -4.79
CA THR A 37 -0.51 9.05 -3.60
C THR A 37 -0.89 8.28 -2.34
N THR A 38 0.01 8.27 -1.35
CA THR A 38 -0.23 7.64 -0.05
C THR A 38 -0.79 8.69 0.93
N HIS A 39 -1.95 8.42 1.51
CA HIS A 39 -2.61 9.27 2.50
C HIS A 39 -2.25 8.91 3.94
N GLY A 40 -1.95 7.64 4.20
CA GLY A 40 -1.56 7.18 5.52
C GLY A 40 -1.17 5.72 5.53
N VAL A 41 -0.32 5.37 6.50
CA VAL A 41 0.10 4.00 6.80
C VAL A 41 -0.08 3.80 8.30
N PHE A 42 -0.79 2.76 8.68
CA PHE A 42 -1.30 2.53 10.03
C PHE A 42 -0.91 1.14 10.52
N THR A 43 -0.65 1.03 11.81
CA THR A 43 -0.69 -0.23 12.54
C THR A 43 -2.10 -0.51 13.00
N VAL A 44 -2.49 -1.78 13.13
CA VAL A 44 -3.79 -2.15 13.69
C VAL A 44 -3.65 -2.41 15.19
N ASP A 45 -4.44 -1.71 15.99
CA ASP A 45 -4.45 -1.93 17.43
C ASP A 45 -4.94 -3.35 17.75
N GLY A 46 -4.25 -4.04 18.66
CA GLY A 46 -4.50 -5.45 18.96
C GLY A 46 -4.02 -6.46 17.91
N ASP A 47 -3.50 -6.03 16.75
CA ASP A 47 -2.96 -6.93 15.71
C ASP A 47 -1.58 -6.45 15.22
N PRO A 48 -0.49 -6.88 15.90
CA PRO A 48 0.86 -6.41 15.58
C PRO A 48 1.37 -6.92 14.22
N ASN A 49 0.70 -7.92 13.63
CA ASN A 49 1.08 -8.54 12.38
C ASN A 49 0.51 -7.79 11.17
N LYS A 50 -0.33 -6.79 11.39
CA LYS A 50 -1.07 -6.11 10.32
C LYS A 50 -0.61 -4.67 10.10
N ILE A 51 -0.61 -4.28 8.83
CA ILE A 51 -0.37 -2.91 8.38
C ILE A 51 -1.49 -2.55 7.40
N VAL A 52 -2.02 -1.35 7.54
CA VAL A 52 -3.06 -0.82 6.64
C VAL A 52 -2.54 0.45 5.99
N ALA A 53 -2.67 0.58 4.68
CA ALA A 53 -2.36 1.81 3.97
C ALA A 53 -3.59 2.31 3.20
N LEU A 54 -3.77 3.64 3.18
CA LEU A 54 -4.75 4.30 2.34
C LEU A 54 -4.01 5.01 1.21
N VAL A 55 -4.34 4.68 -0.03
CA VAL A 55 -3.78 5.31 -1.23
C VAL A 55 -4.88 5.78 -2.15
N ASN A 56 -4.55 6.67 -3.08
CA ASN A 56 -5.40 7.01 -4.21
C ASN A 56 -4.61 7.02 -5.52
N TYR A 57 -5.36 6.87 -6.62
CA TYR A 57 -4.83 6.81 -7.98
C TYR A 57 -5.09 8.11 -8.74
N PRO A 58 -4.35 8.36 -9.84
CA PRO A 58 -4.66 9.46 -10.75
C PRO A 58 -6.10 9.37 -11.26
N GLU A 59 -6.73 10.52 -11.48
CA GLU A 59 -8.09 10.55 -12.00
C GLU A 59 -8.15 9.91 -13.40
N GLY A 60 -9.11 9.01 -13.60
CA GLY A 60 -9.31 8.29 -14.85
C GLY A 60 -8.36 7.11 -15.09
N ALA A 61 -7.41 6.85 -14.19
CA ALA A 61 -6.56 5.67 -14.27
C ALA A 61 -7.27 4.42 -13.73
N ASP A 62 -6.95 3.25 -14.28
CA ASP A 62 -7.33 1.96 -13.70
C ASP A 62 -6.37 1.63 -12.52
N PRO A 63 -6.88 1.55 -11.26
CA PRO A 63 -6.08 1.17 -10.10
C PRO A 63 -5.28 -0.11 -10.27
N LYS A 64 -5.86 -1.10 -10.97
CA LYS A 64 -5.22 -2.38 -11.20
C LYS A 64 -4.02 -2.23 -12.12
N GLU A 65 -4.19 -1.54 -13.25
CA GLU A 65 -3.10 -1.32 -14.21
C GLU A 65 -1.95 -0.51 -13.61
N VAL A 66 -2.26 0.53 -12.82
CA VAL A 66 -1.21 1.33 -12.16
C VAL A 66 -0.48 0.49 -11.10
N SER A 67 -1.21 -0.32 -10.32
CA SER A 67 -0.61 -1.19 -9.30
C SER A 67 0.24 -2.30 -9.91
N ASP A 68 -0.23 -2.96 -10.97
CA ASP A 68 0.52 -4.00 -11.67
C ASP A 68 1.81 -3.44 -12.28
N ARG A 69 1.75 -2.22 -12.85
CA ARG A 69 2.93 -1.51 -13.36
C ARG A 69 3.93 -1.22 -12.25
N TYR A 70 3.46 -0.78 -11.09
CA TYR A 70 4.31 -0.56 -9.94
C TYR A 70 4.96 -1.87 -9.47
N MET A 71 4.19 -2.94 -9.28
CA MET A 71 4.68 -4.24 -8.80
C MET A 71 5.70 -4.90 -9.75
N THR A 72 5.66 -4.58 -11.04
CA THR A 72 6.62 -5.09 -12.03
C THR A 72 7.84 -4.16 -12.24
N SER A 73 7.80 -2.94 -11.69
CA SER A 73 8.86 -1.94 -11.83
C SER A 73 10.13 -2.26 -11.04
N ASP A 74 11.24 -1.66 -11.44
CA ASP A 74 12.50 -1.77 -10.69
C ASP A 74 12.43 -1.03 -9.34
N LEU A 75 11.64 0.04 -9.26
CA LEU A 75 11.36 0.74 -7.99
C LEU A 75 10.81 -0.22 -6.94
N PHE A 76 9.82 -1.06 -7.30
CA PHE A 76 9.27 -2.05 -6.37
C PHE A 76 10.30 -3.10 -5.95
N LYS A 77 11.14 -3.57 -6.90
CA LYS A 77 12.20 -4.54 -6.59
C LYS A 77 13.24 -3.94 -5.63
N GLU A 78 13.62 -2.68 -5.84
CA GLU A 78 14.54 -1.93 -4.97
C GLU A 78 13.94 -1.68 -3.58
N ASP A 79 12.66 -1.35 -3.52
CA ASP A 79 11.93 -1.17 -2.26
C ASP A 79 12.00 -2.46 -1.43
N MET A 80 11.67 -3.59 -2.07
CA MET A 80 11.58 -4.92 -1.47
C MET A 80 12.92 -5.62 -1.26
N THR A 81 14.04 -5.00 -1.65
CA THR A 81 15.37 -5.59 -1.50
C THR A 81 15.66 -5.92 -0.03
N GLY A 82 16.01 -7.18 0.24
CA GLY A 82 16.29 -7.68 1.59
C GLY A 82 15.05 -8.08 2.40
N PHE A 83 13.85 -8.01 1.81
CA PHE A 83 12.61 -8.51 2.40
C PHE A 83 12.19 -9.82 1.74
N ASP A 84 11.70 -10.76 2.53
CA ASP A 84 11.20 -12.05 2.05
C ASP A 84 9.67 -11.97 1.82
N PRO A 85 9.18 -12.03 0.57
CA PRO A 85 7.74 -12.01 0.28
C PRO A 85 6.99 -13.18 0.93
N ALA A 86 7.66 -14.29 1.27
CA ALA A 86 7.04 -15.41 1.97
C ALA A 86 6.64 -15.06 3.41
N TRP A 87 7.03 -13.89 3.93
CA TRP A 87 6.57 -13.40 5.23
C TRP A 87 5.14 -12.84 5.21
N PHE A 88 4.55 -12.60 4.03
CA PHE A 88 3.14 -12.29 3.92
C PHE A 88 2.29 -13.55 4.16
N SER A 89 1.24 -13.37 4.96
CA SER A 89 0.12 -14.30 5.09
C SER A 89 -0.99 -13.94 4.09
N SER A 90 -1.31 -12.64 3.97
CA SER A 90 -2.25 -12.12 2.97
C SER A 90 -1.92 -10.69 2.59
N VAL A 91 -2.34 -10.31 1.38
CA VAL A 91 -2.40 -8.92 0.91
C VAL A 91 -3.78 -8.71 0.32
N GLU A 92 -4.50 -7.72 0.81
CA GLU A 92 -5.86 -7.39 0.39
C GLU A 92 -5.88 -5.95 -0.13
N ALA A 93 -6.63 -5.72 -1.20
CA ALA A 93 -6.84 -4.42 -1.81
C ALA A 93 -8.35 -4.17 -1.91
N ILE A 94 -8.84 -3.15 -1.20
CA ILE A 94 -10.26 -2.84 -1.11
C ILE A 94 -10.49 -1.47 -1.75
N PRO A 95 -11.17 -1.41 -2.92
CA PRO A 95 -11.53 -0.15 -3.56
C PRO A 95 -12.52 0.64 -2.70
N LEU A 96 -12.29 1.95 -2.60
CA LEU A 96 -13.11 2.87 -1.81
C LEU A 96 -13.54 4.06 -2.68
N ALA A 97 -14.82 4.40 -2.55
CA ALA A 97 -15.41 5.62 -3.10
C ALA A 97 -15.61 6.61 -1.94
N PRO A 98 -15.00 7.80 -1.97
CA PRO A 98 -15.26 8.79 -0.94
C PRO A 98 -16.68 9.34 -1.09
N GLU A 99 -17.43 9.39 0.01
CA GLU A 99 -18.72 10.09 0.09
C GLU A 99 -18.54 11.60 -0.08
N ALA A 100 -19.57 12.30 -0.56
CA ALA A 100 -19.49 13.74 -0.87
C ALA A 100 -19.06 14.62 0.31
N CYS A 101 -19.32 14.18 1.55
CA CYS A 101 -18.91 14.86 2.77
C CYS A 101 -17.48 14.53 3.24
N SER A 102 -16.80 13.60 2.58
CA SER A 102 -15.44 13.20 2.91
C SER A 102 -14.46 14.35 2.64
N PRO A 103 -13.51 14.62 3.55
CA PRO A 103 -12.44 15.60 3.28
C PRO A 103 -11.46 15.13 2.20
N LEU A 104 -11.59 13.88 1.73
CA LEU A 104 -10.76 13.26 0.69
C LEU A 104 -11.47 13.21 -0.68
N GLN A 105 -12.35 14.16 -0.98
CA GLN A 105 -12.86 14.37 -2.35
C GLN A 105 -11.74 14.83 -3.31
#